data_AF-A0A7K7MHM1-F1
#
_entry.id   AF-A0A7K7MHM1-F1
#
_cell.length_a   1.000
_cell.length_b   1.000
_cell.length_c   1.000
_cell.angle_alpha   90.00
_cell.angle_beta   90.00
_cell.angle_gamma   90.00
#
_symmetry.space_group_name_H-M   'P 1'
#
loop_
_entity.id
_entity.type
_entity.pdbx_description
1 polymer ?
#
loop_
_entity_poly.entity_id
_entity_poly.type
_entity_poly.pdbx_seq_one_letter_code
_entity_poly.pdbx_strand_id
1 'polypeptide(L)' 'MANHSQLGFQDASSPIMEELIQFHDHALMVALAICSLVLYLLTLILTEKLSSNTVDAQAIELV' A
#
# COMPACT_ATOMS: atom_id res chain seq x y z
N MET A 1 21.22 0.22 -18.44
CA MET A 1 21.94 1.16 -17.56
C MET A 1 20.92 2.09 -16.95
N ALA A 2 21.10 2.50 -15.69
CA ALA A 2 20.17 3.40 -15.03
C ALA A 2 20.24 4.81 -15.65
N ASN A 3 19.07 5.42 -15.87
CA ASN A 3 18.95 6.79 -16.34
C ASN A 3 18.85 7.76 -15.16
N HIS A 4 19.19 9.03 -15.41
CA HIS A 4 18.96 10.07 -14.40
C HIS A 4 17.47 10.14 -14.07
N SER A 5 17.12 10.27 -12.78
CA SER A 5 15.74 10.31 -12.25
C SER A 5 14.88 9.05 -12.43
N GLN A 6 15.50 7.88 -12.66
CA GLN A 6 14.75 6.62 -12.74
C GLN A 6 14.26 6.17 -11.36
N LEU A 7 12.94 6.00 -11.21
CA LEU A 7 12.28 5.56 -9.96
C LEU A 7 12.02 4.05 -9.90
N GLY A 8 11.78 3.41 -11.04
CA GLY A 8 11.51 1.98 -11.15
C GLY A 8 12.74 1.15 -11.53
N PHE A 9 12.53 -0.13 -11.89
CA PHE A 9 13.58 -1.00 -12.38
C PHE A 9 14.07 -0.62 -13.78
N GLN A 10 15.29 -1.08 -14.12
CA GLN A 10 15.80 -1.03 -15.49
C GLN A 10 15.04 -2.04 -16.37
N ASP A 11 15.06 -1.79 -17.68
CA ASP A 11 14.50 -2.72 -18.66
C ASP A 11 15.06 -4.14 -18.47
N ALA A 12 14.18 -5.13 -18.58
CA ALA A 12 14.54 -6.52 -18.37
C ALA A 12 15.50 -7.01 -19.48
N SER A 13 16.70 -7.41 -19.07
CA SER A 13 17.67 -8.07 -19.97
C SER A 13 17.58 -9.60 -19.96
N SER A 14 16.64 -10.18 -19.19
CA SER A 14 16.41 -11.63 -19.10
C SER A 14 14.95 -11.94 -18.75
N PRO A 15 14.43 -13.13 -19.11
CA PRO A 15 13.05 -13.53 -18.80
C PRO A 15 12.75 -13.51 -17.29
N ILE A 16 13.72 -13.86 -16.45
CA ILE A 16 13.56 -13.86 -14.98
C ILE A 16 13.36 -12.43 -14.45
N MET A 17 14.04 -11.46 -15.03
CA MET A 17 13.89 -10.05 -14.62
C MET A 17 12.49 -9.53 -14.97
N GLU A 18 11.91 -9.98 -16.09
CA GLU A 18 10.55 -9.62 -16.47
C GLU A 18 9.52 -10.15 -15.47
N GLU A 19 9.63 -11.41 -15.06
CA GLU A 19 8.78 -12.01 -14.02
C GLU A 19 8.92 -11.30 -12.66
N LEU A 20 10.14 -10.89 -12.30
CA LEU A 20 10.38 -10.15 -11.05
C LEU A 20 9.75 -8.75 -11.08
N ILE A 21 9.78 -8.06 -12.22
CA ILE A 21 9.13 -6.75 -12.37
C ILE A 21 7.61 -6.92 -12.24
N GLN A 22 7.02 -7.94 -12.88
CA GLN A 22 5.58 -8.21 -12.76
C GLN A 22 5.17 -8.57 -11.31
N PHE A 23 5.98 -9.38 -10.64
CA PHE A 23 5.75 -9.71 -9.23
C PHE A 23 5.86 -8.47 -8.34
N HIS A 24 6.87 -7.64 -8.56
CA HIS A 24 7.04 -6.39 -7.84
C HIS A 24 5.82 -5.47 -8.04
N ASP A 25 5.34 -5.30 -9.26
CA ASP A 25 4.21 -4.42 -9.54
C ASP A 25 2.93 -4.91 -8.86
N HIS A 26 2.73 -6.23 -8.81
CA HIS A 26 1.63 -6.82 -8.04
C HIS A 26 1.77 -6.54 -6.53
N ALA A 27 2.96 -6.74 -5.96
CA ALA A 27 3.21 -6.47 -4.55
C ALA A 27 3.06 -4.97 -4.21
N LEU A 28 3.56 -4.09 -5.08
CA LEU A 28 3.49 -2.64 -4.90
C LEU A 28 2.05 -2.13 -4.95
N MET A 29 1.21 -2.68 -5.85
CA MET A 29 -0.22 -2.38 -5.89
C MET A 29 -0.90 -2.68 -4.54
N VAL A 30 -0.63 -3.85 -3.96
CA VAL A 30 -1.20 -4.24 -2.65
C VAL A 30 -0.67 -3.33 -1.53
N ALA A 31 0.63 -3.04 -1.52
CA ALA A 31 1.23 -2.17 -0.51
C ALA A 31 0.63 -0.75 -0.56
N LEU A 32 0.47 -0.17 -1.75
CA LEU A 32 -0.15 1.15 -1.93
C LEU A 32 -1.63 1.16 -1.54
N ALA A 33 -2.36 0.08 -1.82
CA ALA A 33 -3.76 -0.05 -1.39
C ALA A 33 -3.88 -0.04 0.14
N ILE A 34 -3.03 -0.79 0.85
CA ILE A 34 -3.01 -0.80 2.32
C ILE A 34 -2.58 0.56 2.87
N CYS A 35 -1.50 1.15 2.35
CA CYS A 35 -1.02 2.47 2.79
C CYS A 35 -2.07 3.57 2.61
N SER A 36 -2.78 3.58 1.47
CA SER A 36 -3.85 4.56 1.22
C SER A 36 -5.05 4.34 2.12
N LEU A 37 -5.45 3.10 2.39
CA LEU A 37 -6.51 2.78 3.35
C LEU A 37 -6.16 3.28 4.76
N VAL A 38 -4.95 2.98 5.24
CA VAL A 38 -4.48 3.42 6.56
C VAL A 38 -4.43 4.95 6.63
N LEU A 39 -3.89 5.60 5.60
CA LEU A 39 -3.84 7.06 5.54
C LEU A 39 -5.24 7.68 5.58
N TYR A 40 -6.20 7.11 4.84
CA TYR A 40 -7.58 7.55 4.84
C TYR A 40 -8.25 7.39 6.23
N LEU A 41 -8.02 6.27 6.92
CA LEU A 41 -8.55 6.09 8.27
C LEU A 41 -7.94 7.08 9.27
N LEU A 42 -6.63 7.38 9.14
CA LEU A 42 -5.97 8.39 9.97
C LEU A 42 -6.57 9.78 9.75
N THR A 43 -6.78 10.19 8.49
CA THR A 43 -7.38 11.49 8.19
C THR A 43 -8.82 11.58 8.67
N LEU A 44 -9.58 10.48 8.57
CA LEU A 44 -10.95 10.39 9.10
C LEU A 44 -10.96 10.63 10.61
N ILE A 45 -10.17 9.90 11.39
CA ILE A 45 -10.13 10.01 12.86
C ILE A 45 -9.73 11.43 13.29
N LEU A 46 -8.78 12.06 12.60
CA LEU A 46 -8.31 13.41 12.94
C LEU A 46 -9.31 14.52 12.57
N THR A 47 -10.17 14.29 11.57
CA THR A 47 -11.13 15.29 11.09
C THR A 47 -12.47 15.21 11.82
N GLU A 48 -12.85 14.02 12.29
CA GLU A 48 -14.08 13.80 13.02
C GLU A 48 -14.07 14.52 14.39
N LYS A 49 -15.14 15.28 14.67
CA LYS A 49 -15.31 16.04 15.94
C LYS A 49 -16.17 15.31 16.97
N LEU A 50 -16.66 14.12 16.65
CA LEU A 50 -17.53 13.33 17.51
C LEU A 50 -16.71 12.53 18.52
N SER A 51 -17.04 12.66 19.80
CA SER A 51 -16.53 11.78 20.85
C SER A 51 -17.43 10.54 20.94
N SER A 52 -16.86 9.36 20.76
CA SER A 52 -17.52 8.08 20.99
C SER A 52 -17.09 7.44 22.30
N ASN A 53 -17.97 6.64 22.88
CA ASN A 53 -17.63 5.72 23.98
C ASN A 53 -16.97 4.46 23.41
N THR A 54 -16.28 3.69 24.26
CA THR A 54 -15.71 2.39 23.87
C THR A 54 -16.81 1.44 23.39
N VAL A 55 -16.65 0.91 22.17
CA VAL A 55 -17.53 -0.09 21.57
C VAL A 55 -16.84 -1.46 21.65
N ASP A 56 -17.62 -2.53 21.76
CA ASP A 56 -17.09 -3.90 21.72
C ASP A 56 -16.32 -4.16 20.40
N ALA A 57 -15.09 -4.66 20.51
CA ALA A 57 -14.14 -4.73 19.40
C ALA A 57 -14.05 -6.12 18.74
N GLN A 58 -14.66 -7.16 19.34
CA GLN A 58 -14.45 -8.55 18.94
C GLN A 58 -14.79 -8.83 17.46
N ALA A 59 -15.77 -8.13 16.90
CA ALA A 59 -16.11 -8.27 15.48
C ALA A 59 -15.05 -7.71 14.53
N ILE A 60 -14.31 -6.67 14.93
CA ILE A 60 -13.27 -6.02 14.10
C ILE A 60 -11.96 -6.81 14.16
N GLU A 61 -11.64 -7.44 15.30
CA GLU A 61 -10.40 -8.24 15.45
C GLU A 61 -10.33 -9.48 14.54
N LEU A 62 -11.49 -9.97 14.07
CA LEU A 62 -11.57 -11.10 13.17
C LEU A 62 -11.34 -10.73 11.69
N VAL A 63 -11.49 -9.45 11.35
CA VAL A 63 -11.37 -8.93 9.98
C VAL A 63 -9.93 -8.52 9.69
#